data_AF-A0A3M7R0K4-F1
#
_entry.id   AF-A0A3M7R0K4-F1
#
_cell.length_a   1.000
_cell.length_b   1.000
_cell.length_c   1.000
_cell.angle_alpha   90.00
_cell.angle_beta   90.00
_cell.angle_gamma   90.00
#
_symmetry.space_group_name_H-M   'P 1'
#
loop_
_entity.id
_entity.type
_entity.pdbx_description
1 polymer ?
#
loop_
_entity_poly.entity_id
_entity_poly.type
_entity_poly.pdbx_seq_one_letter_code
_entity_poly.pdbx_strand_id
1 'polypeptide(L)'
;MKAYNDKKLKAKTSNFKCGDVVLLKWRQSRKSESLFDPYPFKVVKINGSMITVERNGCVLVRNSSFMKLYIQDECEIGSRIVKDILFGEDKNIKPEPEIIDDDKTIKLEEEEDEEDGNLEGQDSEGEQLEDDE
;
A
#
# COMPACT_ATOMS: atom_id res chain seq x y z
N MET A 1 -8.29 36.29 17.64
CA MET A 1 -9.63 35.73 17.99
C MET A 1 -9.95 34.37 17.34
N LYS A 2 -9.17 33.89 16.35
CA LYS A 2 -9.42 32.61 15.64
C LYS A 2 -9.42 31.36 16.54
N ALA A 3 -8.38 31.15 17.34
CA ALA A 3 -8.23 29.94 18.16
C ALA A 3 -9.34 29.75 19.22
N TYR A 4 -9.88 30.84 19.78
CA TYR A 4 -10.99 30.79 20.74
C TYR A 4 -12.27 30.27 20.06
N ASN A 5 -12.57 30.77 18.86
CA ASN A 5 -13.72 30.32 18.09
C ASN A 5 -13.55 28.87 17.62
N ASP A 6 -12.36 28.48 17.14
CA ASP A 6 -12.09 27.11 16.70
C ASP A 6 -12.28 26.11 17.87
N LYS A 7 -11.82 26.46 19.07
CA LYS A 7 -12.02 25.65 20.29
C LYS A 7 -13.50 25.58 20.70
N LYS A 8 -14.21 26.72 20.68
CA LYS A 8 -15.64 26.81 21.02
C LYS A 8 -16.51 26.02 20.03
N LEU A 9 -16.18 26.06 18.74
CA LEU A 9 -16.89 25.36 17.66
C LEU A 9 -16.43 23.91 17.46
N LYS A 10 -15.44 23.44 18.24
CA LYS A 10 -14.83 22.11 18.10
C LYS A 10 -14.35 21.83 16.67
N ALA A 11 -13.78 22.85 16.01
CA ALA A 11 -13.24 22.72 14.68
C ALA A 11 -12.12 21.69 14.67
N LYS A 12 -12.23 20.67 13.82
CA LYS A 12 -11.19 19.66 13.61
C LYS A 12 -10.46 19.94 12.32
N THR A 13 -9.14 19.96 12.38
CA THR A 13 -8.29 19.96 11.19
C THR A 13 -8.39 18.61 10.50
N SER A 14 -8.44 18.60 9.17
CA SER A 14 -8.42 17.38 8.39
C SER A 14 -6.99 16.87 8.26
N ASN A 15 -6.75 15.58 8.52
CA ASN A 15 -5.43 14.94 8.46
C ASN A 15 -5.06 14.42 7.05
N PHE A 16 -5.71 14.93 5.99
CA PHE A 16 -5.42 14.52 4.62
C PHE A 16 -4.11 15.16 4.13
N LYS A 17 -3.39 14.43 3.28
CA LYS A 17 -2.18 14.86 2.59
C LYS A 17 -2.33 14.72 1.08
N CYS A 18 -1.59 15.53 0.33
CA CYS A 18 -1.49 15.35 -1.11
C CYS A 18 -0.84 14.00 -1.41
N GLY A 19 -1.42 13.23 -2.33
CA GLY A 19 -1.01 11.86 -2.64
C GLY A 19 -1.83 10.79 -1.92
N ASP A 20 -2.60 11.12 -0.87
CA ASP A 20 -3.46 10.16 -0.20
C ASP A 20 -4.53 9.61 -1.15
N VAL A 21 -4.85 8.33 -0.95
CA VAL A 21 -5.94 7.66 -1.66
C VAL A 21 -7.19 7.71 -0.80
N VAL A 22 -8.30 8.18 -1.37
CA VAL A 22 -9.54 8.44 -0.62
C VAL A 22 -10.78 7.93 -1.36
N LEU A 23 -11.76 7.46 -0.60
CA LEU A 23 -13.11 7.16 -1.10
C LEU A 23 -14.00 8.41 -0.98
N LEU A 24 -14.77 8.68 -2.03
CA LEU A 24 -15.66 9.83 -2.08
C LEU A 24 -17.09 9.43 -1.72
N LYS A 25 -17.72 10.15 -0.81
CA LYS A 25 -19.13 10.00 -0.48
C LYS A 25 -19.99 10.64 -1.57
N TRP A 26 -20.84 9.86 -2.22
CA TRP A 26 -21.75 10.32 -3.28
C TRP A 26 -23.21 10.37 -2.84
N ARG A 27 -24.06 11.00 -3.66
CA ARG A 27 -25.50 11.06 -3.41
C ARG A 27 -26.11 9.72 -3.80
N GLN A 28 -26.43 8.88 -2.80
CA GLN A 28 -27.16 7.64 -3.02
C GLN A 28 -28.46 7.91 -3.77
N SER A 29 -28.73 7.08 -4.78
CA SER A 29 -30.01 7.08 -5.47
C SER A 29 -30.97 6.06 -4.85
N ARG A 30 -30.43 4.95 -4.32
CA ARG A 30 -31.20 3.87 -3.67
C ARG A 30 -30.64 3.53 -2.29
N LYS A 31 -31.49 3.01 -1.40
CA LYS A 31 -31.10 2.62 -0.02
C LYS A 31 -30.09 1.46 0.04
N SER A 32 -30.07 0.61 -0.99
CA SER A 32 -29.17 -0.56 -1.08
C SER A 32 -27.82 -0.25 -1.72
N GLU A 33 -27.60 0.97 -2.24
CA GLU A 33 -26.32 1.36 -2.85
C GLU A 33 -25.29 1.69 -1.77
N SER A 34 -24.00 1.50 -2.07
CA SER A 34 -22.93 2.00 -1.18
C SER A 34 -23.03 3.53 -1.02
N LEU A 35 -22.70 4.05 0.17
CA LEU A 35 -22.59 5.50 0.40
C LEU A 35 -21.36 6.12 -0.26
N PHE A 36 -20.36 5.30 -0.54
CA PHE A 36 -19.08 5.71 -1.10
C PHE A 36 -18.91 5.13 -2.50
N ASP A 37 -18.26 5.90 -3.36
CA ASP A 37 -17.77 5.43 -4.64
C ASP A 37 -16.81 4.24 -4.39
N PRO A 38 -17.03 3.07 -5.01
CA PRO A 38 -16.15 1.91 -4.84
C PRO A 38 -14.73 2.15 -5.37
N TYR A 39 -14.56 3.09 -6.30
CA TYR A 39 -13.27 3.37 -6.91
C TYR A 39 -12.60 4.57 -6.22
N PRO A 40 -11.40 4.39 -5.68
CA PRO A 40 -10.72 5.45 -4.95
C PRO A 40 -10.24 6.59 -5.87
N PHE A 41 -10.09 7.76 -5.29
CA PHE A 41 -9.49 8.95 -5.90
C PHE A 41 -8.16 9.29 -5.24
N LYS A 42 -7.28 9.98 -5.97
CA LYS A 42 -6.03 10.51 -5.42
C LYS A 42 -6.18 11.98 -5.07
N VAL A 43 -5.68 12.40 -3.90
CA VAL A 43 -5.66 13.81 -3.52
C VAL A 43 -4.55 14.55 -4.26
N VAL A 44 -4.92 15.60 -4.99
CA VAL A 44 -3.97 16.42 -5.77
C VAL A 44 -3.63 17.72 -5.05
N LYS A 45 -4.64 18.36 -4.43
CA LYS A 45 -4.46 19.67 -3.78
C LYS A 45 -5.37 19.82 -2.57
N ILE A 46 -4.88 20.47 -1.53
CA ILE A 46 -5.63 20.75 -0.29
C ILE A 46 -5.64 22.25 -0.02
N ASN A 47 -6.83 22.82 0.07
CA ASN A 47 -7.08 24.22 0.42
C ASN A 47 -7.96 24.27 1.69
N GLY A 48 -7.34 24.13 2.86
CA GLY A 48 -8.06 24.03 4.13
C GLY A 48 -8.94 22.79 4.17
N SER A 49 -10.26 22.96 4.38
CA SER A 49 -11.21 21.85 4.33
C SER A 49 -11.61 21.44 2.92
N MET A 50 -11.23 22.21 1.89
CA MET A 50 -11.58 21.92 0.49
C MET A 50 -10.46 21.13 -0.15
N ILE A 51 -10.77 19.96 -0.68
CA ILE A 51 -9.81 19.00 -1.23
C ILE A 51 -10.14 18.78 -2.71
N THR A 52 -9.11 18.86 -3.54
CA THR A 52 -9.16 18.53 -4.97
C THR A 52 -8.63 17.13 -5.14
N VAL A 53 -9.45 16.27 -5.73
CA VAL A 53 -9.14 14.87 -5.99
C VAL A 53 -9.23 14.59 -7.49
N GLU A 54 -8.45 13.63 -7.95
CA GLU A 54 -8.39 13.24 -9.35
C GLU A 54 -8.46 11.72 -9.48
N ARG A 55 -9.17 11.27 -10.52
CA ARG A 55 -9.18 9.89 -10.98
C ARG A 55 -9.36 9.86 -12.49
N ASN A 56 -8.45 9.22 -13.21
CA ASN A 56 -8.53 9.02 -14.67
C ASN A 56 -8.80 10.34 -15.44
N GLY A 57 -8.15 11.44 -15.07
CA GLY A 57 -8.33 12.77 -15.67
C GLY A 57 -9.60 13.52 -15.20
N CYS A 58 -10.48 12.91 -14.43
CA CYS A 58 -11.62 13.58 -13.82
C CYS A 58 -11.20 14.25 -12.50
N VAL A 59 -11.26 15.58 -12.46
CA VAL A 59 -10.95 16.38 -11.27
C VAL A 59 -12.23 16.79 -10.56
N LEU A 60 -12.30 16.52 -9.25
CA LEU A 60 -13.42 16.91 -8.39
C LEU A 60 -12.92 17.69 -7.17
N VAL A 61 -13.72 18.66 -6.74
CA VAL A 61 -13.43 19.47 -5.55
C VAL A 61 -14.54 19.27 -4.52
N ARG A 62 -14.19 18.80 -3.33
CA ARG A 62 -15.15 18.56 -2.23
C ARG A 62 -14.56 18.85 -0.86
N ASN A 63 -15.44 19.06 0.13
CA ASN A 63 -15.00 19.20 1.51
C ASN A 63 -14.45 17.86 2.03
N SER A 64 -13.44 17.92 2.88
CA SER A 64 -12.83 16.80 3.59
C SER A 64 -13.83 15.89 4.31
N SER A 65 -14.98 16.42 4.74
CA SER A 65 -16.05 15.64 5.38
C SER A 65 -16.74 14.61 4.47
N PHE A 66 -16.61 14.76 3.14
CA PHE A 66 -17.14 13.81 2.16
C PHE A 66 -16.11 12.75 1.75
N MET A 67 -14.93 12.77 2.36
CA MET A 67 -13.83 11.88 1.99
C MET A 67 -13.52 10.95 3.16
N LYS A 68 -13.18 9.70 2.82
CA LYS A 68 -12.67 8.71 3.78
C LYS A 68 -11.35 8.19 3.27
N LEU A 69 -10.32 8.13 4.12
CA LEU A 69 -9.03 7.56 3.73
C LEU A 69 -9.21 6.10 3.33
N TYR A 70 -8.65 5.74 2.17
CA TYR A 70 -8.60 4.38 1.67
C TYR A 70 -7.27 3.77 2.08
N ILE A 71 -7.33 2.78 2.97
CA ILE A 71 -6.17 1.99 3.35
C ILE A 71 -6.20 0.77 2.44
N GLN A 72 -5.32 0.76 1.44
CA GLN A 72 -5.10 -0.44 0.65
C GLN A 72 -4.27 -1.37 1.53
N ASP A 73 -4.84 -2.50 1.92
CA ASP A 73 -4.13 -3.52 2.69
C ASP A 73 -3.09 -4.23 1.79
N GLU A 74 -2.14 -3.49 1.24
CA GLU A 74 -0.96 -4.08 0.60
C GLU A 74 0.08 -4.35 1.68
N CYS A 75 -0.19 -5.40 2.47
CA CYS A 75 0.77 -5.96 3.40
C CYS A 75 0.45 -7.43 3.62
N GLU A 76 0.91 -8.29 2.72
CA GLU A 76 0.97 -9.74 2.95
C GLU A 76 1.85 -10.06 4.19
N ILE A 77 2.80 -9.19 4.52
CA ILE A 77 3.77 -9.37 5.61
C ILE A 77 3.26 -8.76 6.92
N GLY A 78 2.71 -7.54 6.89
CA GLY A 78 2.21 -6.84 8.09
C GLY A 78 0.87 -7.40 8.61
N SER A 79 0.01 -7.89 7.72
CA SER A 79 -1.32 -8.40 8.09
C SER A 79 -1.27 -9.73 8.85
N ARG A 80 -0.24 -10.55 8.61
CA ARG A 80 -0.06 -11.84 9.29
C ARG A 80 0.29 -11.63 10.76
N ILE A 81 1.25 -10.74 11.04
CA ILE A 81 1.68 -10.40 12.39
C ILE A 81 0.51 -9.86 13.23
N VAL A 82 -0.29 -8.93 12.70
CA VAL A 82 -1.45 -8.42 13.46
C VAL A 82 -2.54 -9.47 13.64
N LYS A 83 -2.78 -10.37 12.66
CA LYS A 83 -3.75 -11.45 12.83
C LYS A 83 -3.27 -12.48 13.84
N ASP A 84 -2.00 -12.86 13.83
CA ASP A 84 -1.42 -13.82 14.77
C ASP A 84 -1.39 -13.26 16.21
N ILE A 85 -1.22 -11.94 16.37
CA ILE A 85 -1.30 -11.28 17.68
C ILE A 85 -2.75 -11.09 18.16
N LEU A 86 -3.68 -10.72 17.28
CA LEU A 86 -5.08 -10.44 17.67
C LEU A 86 -5.95 -11.70 17.77
N PHE A 87 -5.67 -12.73 16.97
CA PHE A 87 -6.42 -13.99 16.93
C PHE A 87 -5.57 -15.19 17.36
N GLY A 88 -4.49 -14.94 18.10
CA GLY A 88 -3.59 -15.97 18.59
C GLY A 88 -4.36 -17.12 19.24
N GLU A 89 -4.38 -18.27 18.57
CA GLU A 89 -4.84 -19.50 19.16
C GLU A 89 -3.81 -19.90 20.22
N ASP A 90 -4.22 -19.84 21.49
CA ASP A 90 -3.44 -20.31 22.64
C ASP A 90 -3.12 -21.80 22.49
N LYS A 91 -2.03 -22.12 21.79
CA LYS A 91 -1.41 -23.45 21.87
C LYS A 91 -0.72 -23.53 23.22
N ASN A 92 -1.49 -24.02 24.18
CA ASN A 92 -1.10 -24.27 25.55
C ASN A 92 0.29 -24.95 25.63
N ILE A 93 1.10 -24.45 26.54
CA ILE A 93 2.51 -24.73 26.68
C ILE A 93 2.73 -25.77 27.80
N LYS A 94 3.71 -26.68 27.55
CA LYS A 94 4.65 -27.38 28.48
C LYS A 94 4.26 -28.73 29.10
N PRO A 95 5.25 -29.51 29.61
CA PRO A 95 6.72 -29.58 29.36
C PRO A 95 7.16 -31.06 29.13
N GLU A 96 8.39 -31.53 28.94
CA GLU A 96 9.70 -31.34 29.59
C GLU A 96 10.83 -32.00 28.73
N PRO A 97 12.12 -31.78 29.07
CA PRO A 97 13.28 -32.12 28.25
C PRO A 97 13.85 -33.52 28.57
N GLU A 98 14.28 -34.24 27.54
CA GLU A 98 15.26 -35.32 27.69
C GLU A 98 16.56 -34.90 26.99
N ILE A 99 17.56 -34.60 27.81
CA ILE A 99 18.97 -34.55 27.45
C ILE A 99 19.49 -35.99 27.55
N ILE A 100 20.49 -36.34 26.71
CA ILE A 100 21.54 -37.37 26.81
C ILE A 100 21.71 -37.97 25.40
N ASP A 101 22.87 -38.27 24.84
CA ASP A 101 24.26 -37.81 24.88
C ASP A 101 24.89 -38.54 23.66
N ASP A 102 25.90 -37.92 23.06
CA ASP A 102 27.03 -38.51 22.34
C ASP A 102 26.86 -39.35 21.04
N ASP A 103 27.79 -39.04 20.11
CA ASP A 103 28.33 -39.88 19.04
C ASP A 103 27.48 -40.26 17.82
N LYS A 104 27.65 -39.49 16.72
CA LYS A 104 28.26 -40.03 15.49
C LYS A 104 28.58 -38.97 14.43
N THR A 105 29.87 -38.80 14.21
CA THR A 105 30.51 -38.28 13.00
C THR A 105 30.28 -39.22 11.81
N ILE A 106 30.00 -38.70 10.60
CA ILE A 106 30.36 -39.23 9.26
C ILE A 106 30.19 -38.06 8.26
N LYS A 107 31.29 -37.39 7.85
CA LYS A 107 31.94 -37.37 6.49
C LYS A 107 31.03 -36.83 5.36
N LEU A 108 31.25 -35.62 4.81
CA LEU A 108 32.23 -35.22 3.78
C LEU A 108 32.24 -36.12 2.54
N GLU A 109 31.59 -35.66 1.46
CA GLU A 109 32.03 -35.83 0.06
C GLU A 109 31.66 -34.55 -0.73
N GLU A 110 32.69 -33.88 -1.24
CA GLU A 110 32.70 -32.87 -2.30
C GLU A 110 32.82 -33.63 -3.64
N GLU A 111 32.19 -33.16 -4.73
CA GLU A 111 32.64 -33.08 -6.15
C GLU A 111 31.60 -32.16 -6.86
N GLU A 112 31.94 -30.97 -7.39
CA GLU A 112 32.56 -30.66 -8.71
C GLU A 112 31.72 -31.27 -9.87
N ASP A 113 31.41 -30.64 -11.01
CA ASP A 113 31.66 -29.34 -11.64
C ASP A 113 30.78 -29.27 -12.92
N GLU A 114 30.94 -28.20 -13.71
CA GLU A 114 30.58 -28.00 -15.14
C GLU A 114 29.24 -27.28 -15.42
N GLU A 115 29.27 -25.99 -15.75
CA GLU A 115 29.41 -25.40 -17.12
C GLU A 115 28.05 -25.41 -17.85
N ASP A 116 27.61 -24.47 -18.67
CA ASP A 116 28.10 -23.25 -19.31
C ASP A 116 26.92 -22.73 -20.18
N GLY A 117 26.92 -21.46 -20.58
CA GLY A 117 25.89 -20.97 -21.49
C GLY A 117 25.74 -19.47 -21.62
N ASN A 118 26.87 -18.77 -21.80
CA ASN A 118 26.95 -17.39 -22.26
C ASN A 118 26.35 -17.24 -23.68
N LEU A 119 25.75 -16.10 -24.01
CA LEU A 119 25.88 -15.47 -25.33
C LEU A 119 25.35 -14.03 -25.31
N GLU A 120 26.30 -13.11 -25.33
CA GLU A 120 26.17 -11.70 -25.66
C GLU A 120 25.67 -11.48 -27.10
N GLY A 121 25.05 -10.33 -27.33
CA GLY A 121 24.76 -9.82 -28.68
C GLY A 121 24.65 -8.30 -28.65
N GLN A 122 25.76 -7.64 -28.97
CA GLN A 122 25.96 -6.19 -29.10
C GLN A 122 25.38 -5.64 -30.42
N ASP A 123 24.88 -4.41 -30.31
CA ASP A 123 25.05 -3.22 -31.17
C ASP A 123 24.86 -3.30 -32.71
N SER A 124 24.09 -2.35 -33.26
CA SER A 124 24.53 -1.52 -34.40
C SER A 124 23.58 -0.36 -34.72
N GLU A 125 24.21 0.70 -35.21
CA GLU A 125 23.74 2.04 -35.53
C GLU A 125 23.16 2.17 -36.97
N GLY A 126 22.56 3.33 -37.28
CA GLY A 126 22.22 3.79 -38.65
C GLY A 126 20.70 3.89 -38.90
N GLU A 127 20.10 4.87 -39.58
CA GLU A 127 20.58 5.80 -40.61
C GLU A 127 19.76 7.13 -40.58
N GLN A 128 20.39 8.19 -41.08
CA GLN A 128 19.77 9.45 -41.49
C GLN A 128 19.06 9.26 -42.85
N LEU A 129 17.96 9.97 -43.10
CA LEU A 129 17.50 10.26 -44.47
C LEU A 129 16.94 11.68 -44.55
N GLU A 130 17.26 12.29 -45.69
CA GLU A 130 17.23 13.70 -46.05
C GLU A 130 15.85 14.17 -46.57
N ASP A 131 15.74 15.50 -46.60
CA ASP A 131 14.94 16.42 -47.44
C ASP A 131 13.92 15.88 -48.45
N ASP A 132 12.75 16.53 -48.52
CA ASP A 132 12.22 17.04 -49.79
C ASP A 132 11.20 18.19 -49.56
N GLU A 133 11.18 19.05 -50.57
CA GLU A 133 10.65 20.42 -50.73
C GLU A 133 9.13 20.62 -50.62
#